data_AF-A0A932JL46-F1
#
_entry.id   AF-A0A932JL46-F1
#
_cell.length_a   1.000
_cell.length_b   1.000
_cell.length_c   1.000
_cell.angle_alpha   90.00
_cell.angle_beta   90.00
_cell.angle_gamma   90.00
#
_symmetry.space_group_name_H-M   'P 1'
#
loop_
_entity.id
_entity.type
_entity.pdbx_description
1 polymer ?
#
loop_
_entity_poly.entity_id
_entity_poly.type
_entity_poly.pdbx_seq_one_letter_code
_entity_poly.pdbx_strand_id
1 'polypeptide(L)'
;MALTGILILAFVIIHVATFKFQAGGAKGPDLFAHVTAWFANPWYAAFYVLAVGGVGLHLSHGVQSAMQTFGVHHPRYTPLIKKAGLAFAAAIFLGFASMPLYFGFVKNCASCAGGAK
;
A
#
# COMPACT_ATOMS: atom_id res chain seq x y z
N MET A 1 -2.93 -6.97 14.59
CA MET A 1 -4.20 -7.72 14.57
C MET A 1 -4.09 -8.88 13.58
N ALA A 2 -4.64 -10.05 13.89
CA ALA A 2 -4.43 -11.27 13.10
C ALA A 2 -4.95 -11.16 11.65
N LEU A 3 -6.20 -10.72 11.45
CA LEU A 3 -6.84 -10.65 10.12
C LEU A 3 -6.05 -9.77 9.13
N THR A 4 -5.78 -8.52 9.51
CA THR A 4 -4.94 -7.61 8.69
C THR A 4 -3.53 -8.15 8.45
N GLY A 5 -2.96 -8.93 9.38
CA GLY A 5 -1.65 -9.56 9.20
C GLY A 5 -1.65 -10.65 8.14
N ILE A 6 -2.69 -11.50 8.12
CA ILE A 6 -2.87 -12.52 7.08
C ILE A 6 -3.07 -11.88 5.70
N LEU A 7 -3.86 -10.80 5.64
CA LEU A 7 -4.02 -10.01 4.42
C LEU A 7 -2.68 -9.46 3.92
N ILE A 8 -1.85 -8.92 4.82
CA ILE A 8 -0.53 -8.40 4.46
C ILE A 8 0.38 -9.51 3.96
N LEU A 9 0.34 -10.70 4.58
CA LEU A 9 1.15 -11.83 4.12
C LEU A 9 0.78 -12.21 2.67
N ALA A 10 -0.52 -12.34 2.37
CA ALA A 10 -0.98 -12.59 1.01
C ALA A 10 -0.56 -11.46 0.05
N PHE A 11 -0.72 -10.21 0.47
CA PHE A 11 -0.33 -9.04 -0.31
C PHE A 11 1.18 -9.02 -0.60
N VAL A 12 2.03 -9.33 0.36
CA VAL A 12 3.50 -9.37 0.17
C VAL A 12 3.88 -10.47 -0.81
N ILE A 13 3.28 -11.65 -0.73
CA ILE A 13 3.51 -12.74 -1.69
C ILE A 13 3.17 -12.26 -3.11
N ILE A 14 1.98 -11.69 -3.30
CA ILE A 14 1.53 -11.16 -4.60
C ILE A 14 2.45 -10.02 -5.07
N HIS A 15 2.77 -9.08 -4.20
CA HIS A 15 3.61 -7.91 -4.49
C HIS A 15 5.00 -8.32 -4.98
N VAL A 16 5.66 -9.22 -4.26
CA VAL A 16 7.00 -9.70 -4.61
C VAL A 16 6.94 -10.55 -5.88
N ALA A 17 5.94 -11.43 -6.03
CA ALA A 17 5.74 -12.18 -7.26
C ALA A 17 5.57 -11.25 -8.47
N THR A 18 4.67 -10.27 -8.38
CA THR A 18 4.35 -9.36 -9.48
C THR A 18 5.50 -8.41 -9.81
N PHE A 19 6.13 -7.75 -8.84
CA PHE A 19 7.10 -6.68 -9.13
C PHE A 19 8.56 -7.11 -9.06
N LYS A 20 8.94 -7.96 -8.10
CA LYS A 20 10.33 -8.45 -8.01
C LYS A 20 10.60 -9.55 -9.03
N PHE A 21 9.68 -10.50 -9.18
CA PHE A 21 9.83 -11.63 -10.10
C PHE A 21 9.14 -11.43 -11.45
N GLN A 22 8.47 -10.28 -11.65
CA GLN A 22 7.79 -9.93 -12.89
C GLN A 22 6.77 -11.00 -13.34
N ALA A 23 6.14 -11.69 -12.37
CA ALA A 23 5.18 -12.75 -12.64
C ALA A 23 3.94 -12.18 -13.35
N GLY A 24 3.54 -12.79 -14.47
CA GLY A 24 2.39 -12.38 -15.27
C GLY A 24 2.60 -11.13 -16.14
N GLY A 25 3.83 -10.60 -16.25
CA GLY A 25 4.16 -9.52 -17.18
C GLY A 25 5.43 -9.79 -17.98
N ALA A 26 5.84 -8.82 -18.79
CA ALA A 26 7.05 -8.92 -19.60
C ALA A 26 8.28 -8.78 -18.71
N LYS A 27 9.17 -9.79 -18.74
CA LYS A 27 10.44 -9.73 -18.03
C LYS A 27 11.39 -8.80 -18.78
N GLY A 28 11.85 -7.75 -18.12
CA GLY A 28 12.79 -6.82 -18.72
C GLY A 28 13.59 -6.02 -17.68
N PRO A 29 14.60 -5.26 -18.15
CA PRO A 29 15.34 -4.32 -17.30
C PRO A 29 14.51 -3.09 -16.93
N ASP A 30 13.48 -2.76 -17.73
CA ASP A 30 12.61 -1.62 -17.47
C ASP A 30 11.48 -1.97 -16.48
N LEU A 31 11.82 -1.82 -15.20
CA LEU A 31 10.88 -2.01 -14.09
C LEU A 31 9.76 -0.96 -14.07
N PHE A 32 10.02 0.26 -14.56
CA PHE A 32 9.04 1.32 -14.53
C PHE A 32 7.89 1.04 -15.50
N ALA A 33 8.21 0.61 -16.73
CA ALA A 33 7.21 0.17 -17.69
C ALA A 33 6.37 -1.00 -17.15
N HIS A 34 7.02 -1.99 -16.52
CA HIS A 34 6.32 -3.13 -15.92
C HIS A 34 5.36 -2.70 -14.80
N VAL A 35 5.80 -1.86 -13.87
CA VAL A 35 4.98 -1.36 -12.76
C VAL A 35 3.77 -0.56 -13.26
N THR A 36 4.01 0.36 -14.20
CA THR A 36 2.95 1.22 -14.74
C THR A 36 1.94 0.44 -15.60
N ALA A 37 2.37 -0.62 -16.30
CA ALA A 37 1.47 -1.52 -17.02
C ALA A 37 0.51 -2.26 -16.09
N TRP A 38 0.99 -2.78 -14.95
CA TRP A 38 0.14 -3.42 -13.94
C TRP A 38 -0.85 -2.44 -13.32
N PHE A 39 -0.40 -1.24 -12.95
CA PHE A 39 -1.28 -0.22 -12.39
C PHE A 39 -2.22 0.42 -13.40
N ALA A 40 -1.99 0.26 -14.70
CA ALA A 40 -2.97 0.65 -15.72
C ALA A 40 -4.24 -0.21 -15.67
N ASN A 41 -4.23 -1.38 -15.02
CA ASN A 41 -5.45 -2.12 -14.73
C ASN A 41 -6.15 -1.53 -13.48
N PRO A 42 -7.33 -0.88 -13.62
CA PRO A 42 -8.00 -0.22 -12.51
C PRO A 42 -8.43 -1.19 -11.41
N TRP A 43 -8.70 -2.46 -11.75
CA TRP A 43 -9.07 -3.48 -10.77
C TRP A 43 -7.88 -3.87 -9.88
N TYR A 44 -6.70 -4.02 -10.49
CA TYR A 44 -5.46 -4.28 -9.75
C TYR A 44 -5.06 -3.07 -8.90
N ALA A 45 -5.20 -1.86 -9.43
CA ALA A 45 -4.97 -0.62 -8.70
C ALA A 45 -5.89 -0.50 -7.47
N ALA A 46 -7.20 -0.78 -7.63
CA ALA A 46 -8.17 -0.78 -6.53
C ALA A 46 -7.78 -1.77 -5.42
N PHE A 47 -7.48 -3.02 -5.81
CA PHE A 47 -7.00 -4.05 -4.89
C PHE A 47 -5.76 -3.59 -4.12
N TYR A 48 -4.79 -3.00 -4.83
CA TYR A 48 -3.54 -2.53 -4.23
C TYR A 48 -3.78 -1.41 -3.20
N VAL A 49 -4.64 -0.43 -3.51
CA VAL A 49 -5.00 0.64 -2.58
C VAL A 49 -5.67 0.08 -1.33
N LEU A 50 -6.59 -0.88 -1.47
CA LEU A 50 -7.24 -1.54 -0.33
C LEU A 50 -6.22 -2.33 0.52
N ALA A 51 -5.30 -3.04 -0.12
CA ALA A 51 -4.28 -3.82 0.58
C ALA A 51 -3.31 -2.93 1.36
N VAL A 52 -2.85 -1.83 0.77
CA VAL A 52 -2.02 -0.82 1.43
C VAL A 52 -2.80 -0.11 2.56
N GLY A 53 -4.11 0.06 2.43
CA GLY A 53 -4.98 0.50 3.52
C GLY A 53 -4.93 -0.47 4.72
N GLY A 54 -5.02 -1.76 4.43
CA GLY A 54 -4.83 -2.84 5.43
C GLY A 54 -3.45 -2.79 6.10
N VAL A 55 -2.38 -2.52 5.33
CA VAL A 55 -1.02 -2.31 5.85
C VAL A 55 -1.00 -1.13 6.83
N GLY A 56 -1.57 0.02 6.45
CA GLY A 56 -1.63 1.20 7.31
C GLY A 56 -2.34 0.91 8.64
N LEU A 57 -3.51 0.27 8.59
CA LEU A 57 -4.25 -0.13 9.80
C LEU A 57 -3.42 -1.08 10.67
N HIS A 58 -2.85 -2.13 10.10
CA HIS A 58 -2.02 -3.08 10.85
C HIS A 58 -0.81 -2.41 11.50
N LEU A 59 -0.17 -1.48 10.79
CA LEU A 59 1.01 -0.75 11.24
C LEU A 59 0.69 0.20 12.40
N SER A 60 -0.43 0.92 12.31
CA SER A 60 -0.88 1.81 13.39
C SER A 60 -1.07 1.05 14.71
N HIS A 61 -1.66 -0.14 14.65
CA HIS A 61 -1.82 -1.04 15.80
C HIS A 61 -0.49 -1.68 16.21
N GLY A 62 0.32 -2.11 15.24
CA GLY A 62 1.60 -2.79 15.47
C GLY A 62 2.61 -1.91 16.20
N VAL A 63 2.70 -0.63 15.82
CA VAL A 63 3.56 0.36 16.49
C VAL A 63 3.13 0.53 17.95
N GLN A 64 1.83 0.65 18.22
CA GLN A 64 1.32 0.75 19.59
C GLN A 64 1.66 -0.51 20.40
N SER A 65 1.38 -1.70 19.86
CA SER A 65 1.64 -2.97 20.55
C SER A 65 3.14 -3.19 20.79
N ALA A 66 4.00 -2.87 19.83
CA ALA A 66 5.45 -2.96 20.00
C ALA A 66 5.94 -2.07 21.14
N MET A 67 5.49 -0.82 21.22
CA MET A 67 5.87 0.09 22.31
C MET A 67 5.40 -0.42 23.68
N GLN A 68 4.24 -1.09 23.75
CA GLN A 68 3.78 -1.75 24.97
C GLN A 68 4.69 -2.93 25.35
N THR A 69 5.09 -3.78 24.40
CA THR A 69 6.02 -4.90 24.64
C THR A 69 7.39 -4.41 25.10
N PHE A 70 7.88 -3.28 24.59
CA PHE A 70 9.12 -2.66 25.05
C PHE A 70 9.01 -1.93 26.40
N GLY A 71 7.85 -1.99 27.08
CA GLY A 71 7.64 -1.37 28.39
C GLY A 71 7.36 0.14 28.35
N VAL A 72 7.25 0.73 27.15
CA VAL A 72 6.93 2.16 26.96
C VAL A 72 5.41 2.36 27.05
N HIS A 73 4.85 2.07 28.22
CA HIS A 73 3.42 2.20 28.49
C HIS A 73 3.19 3.10 29.70
N HIS A 74 3.03 4.40 29.44
CA HIS A 74 2.78 5.41 30.47
C HIS A 74 1.68 6.37 30.00
N PRO A 75 0.70 6.76 30.85
CA PRO A 75 -0.43 7.62 30.47
C PRO A 75 -0.04 8.93 29.77
N ARG A 76 1.15 9.46 30.07
CA ARG A 76 1.73 10.66 29.42
C ARG A 76 2.19 10.42 27.98
N TYR A 77 2.77 9.27 27.68
CA TYR A 77 3.41 8.98 26.38
C TYR A 77 2.51 8.18 25.43
N THR A 78 1.64 7.33 25.97
CA THR A 78 0.67 6.53 25.20
C THR A 78 -0.16 7.34 24.20
N PRO A 79 -0.72 8.53 24.52
CA PRO A 79 -1.48 9.31 23.53
C PRO A 79 -0.59 9.86 22.40
N LEU A 80 0.66 10.23 22.69
CA LEU A 80 1.61 10.68 21.68
C LEU A 80 2.00 9.53 20.74
N ILE A 81 2.29 8.35 21.29
CA ILE A 81 2.63 7.14 20.52
C ILE A 81 1.49 6.76 19.57
N LYS A 82 0.24 6.81 20.03
CA LYS A 82 -0.93 6.53 19.19
C LYS A 82 -1.05 7.51 18.02
N LYS A 83 -0.89 8.82 18.28
CA LYS A 83 -0.92 9.86 17.23
C LYS A 83 0.24 9.70 16.24
N ALA A 84 1.44 9.43 16.74
CA ALA A 84 2.62 9.20 15.91
C ALA A 84 2.46 7.94 15.04
N GLY A 85 1.96 6.84 15.61
CA GLY A 85 1.67 5.60 14.89
C GLY A 85 0.61 5.80 13.80
N LEU A 86 -0.42 6.60 14.07
CA LEU A 86 -1.43 6.95 13.06
C LEU A 86 -0.85 7.84 11.95
N ALA A 87 -0.06 8.85 12.30
CA ALA A 87 0.58 9.74 11.31
C ALA A 87 1.53 8.95 10.41
N PHE A 88 2.32 8.04 10.99
CA PHE A 88 3.20 7.15 10.24
C PHE A 88 2.42 6.22 9.31
N ALA A 89 1.35 5.59 9.80
CA ALA A 89 0.47 4.76 8.98
C ALA A 89 -0.16 5.54 7.82
N ALA A 90 -0.61 6.78 8.05
CA ALA A 90 -1.16 7.64 7.02
C ALA A 90 -0.12 8.02 5.96
N ALA A 91 1.11 8.34 6.37
CA ALA A 91 2.21 8.64 5.43
C ALA A 91 2.54 7.44 4.53
N ILE A 92 2.62 6.24 5.10
CA ILE A 92 2.83 4.99 4.34
C ILE A 92 1.67 4.74 3.37
N PHE A 93 0.43 4.88 3.84
CA PHE A 93 -0.75 4.71 2.98
C PHE A 93 -0.74 5.68 1.80
N LEU A 94 -0.58 6.98 2.05
CA LEU A 94 -0.58 8.00 1.00
C LEU A 94 0.59 7.82 0.03
N GLY A 95 1.78 7.52 0.54
CA GLY A 95 2.97 7.28 -0.29
C GLY A 95 2.77 6.12 -1.26
N PHE A 96 2.37 4.95 -0.76
CA PHE A 96 2.21 3.77 -1.60
C PHE A 96 0.91 3.74 -2.42
N ALA A 97 -0.15 4.42 -1.97
CA ALA A 97 -1.40 4.55 -2.73
C ALA A 97 -1.27 5.57 -3.88
N SER A 98 -0.33 6.52 -3.81
CA SER A 98 -0.17 7.56 -4.84
C SER A 98 0.02 6.99 -6.25
N MET A 99 0.89 5.98 -6.40
CA MET A 99 1.17 5.32 -7.69
C MET A 99 -0.05 4.63 -8.32
N PRO A 100 -0.71 3.66 -7.65
CA PRO A 100 -1.91 3.01 -8.21
C PRO A 100 -3.06 4.00 -8.43
N LEU A 101 -3.21 5.01 -7.56
CA LEU A 101 -4.24 6.04 -7.75
C LEU A 101 -4.00 6.84 -9.03
N TYR A 102 -2.76 7.28 -9.26
CA TYR A 102 -2.41 8.05 -10.43
C TYR A 102 -2.53 7.24 -11.73
N PHE A 103 -1.89 6.08 -11.81
CA PHE A 103 -1.87 5.30 -13.05
C PHE A 103 -3.20 4.58 -13.32
N GLY A 104 -3.87 4.08 -12.28
CA GLY A 104 -5.09 3.28 -12.42
C GLY A 104 -6.36 4.10 -12.62
N PHE A 105 -6.43 5.30 -12.04
CA PHE A 105 -7.66 6.11 -12.06
C PHE A 105 -7.47 7.47 -12.72
N VAL A 106 -6.40 8.21 -12.41
CA VAL A 106 -6.20 9.56 -12.97
C VAL A 106 -5.79 9.51 -14.44
N LYS A 107 -4.71 8.78 -14.77
CA LYS A 107 -4.19 8.66 -16.13
C LYS A 107 -5.16 7.92 -17.06
N ASN A 108 -5.78 6.85 -16.58
CA ASN A 108 -6.78 6.10 -17.34
C ASN A 108 -8.05 6.92 -17.62
N CYS A 109 -8.51 7.73 -16.66
CA CYS A 109 -9.62 8.66 -16.88
C CYS A 109 -9.26 9.74 -17.93
N ALA A 110 -8.02 10.23 -17.95
CA ALA A 110 -7.54 11.15 -19.00
C ALA A 110 -7.53 10.51 -20.40
N SER A 111 -7.23 9.21 -20.52
CA SER A 111 -7.40 8.47 -21.79
C SER A 111 -8.87 8.30 -22.18
N CYS A 112 -9.80 8.12 -21.22
CA CYS A 112 -11.23 8.04 -21.51
C CYS A 112 -11.85 9.39 -21.90
N ALA A 113 -11.37 10.50 -21.34
CA ALA A 113 -11.84 11.84 -21.67
C ALA A 113 -11.28 12.40 -23.00
N GLY A 114 -10.22 11.78 -23.55
CA GLY A 114 -9.57 12.19 -24.80
C GLY A 114 -9.93 11.38 -26.05
N GLY A 115 -10.79 10.36 -25.94
CA GLY A 115 -11.18 9.46 -27.04
C GLY A 115 -12.25 9.99 -28.00
N ALA A 116 -12.28 11.30 -28.23
CA ALA A 116 -13.09 11.94 -29.28
C ALA A 116 -12.17 12.72 -30.22
N LYS A 117 -11.25 12.01 -30.87
CA LYS A 117 -10.73 12.34 -32.20
C LYS A 117 -10.47 11.05 -32.95
#